data_AF-A0A7C5WFP7-F1
#
_entry.id   AF-A0A7C5WFP7-F1
#
_cell.length_a   1.000
_cell.length_b   1.000
_cell.length_c   1.000
_cell.angle_alpha   90.00
_cell.angle_beta   90.00
_cell.angle_gamma   90.00
#
_symmetry.space_group_name_H-M   'P 1'
#
loop_
_entity.id
_entity.type
_entity.pdbx_description
1 polymer ?
#
loop_
_entity_poly.entity_id
_entity_poly.type
_entity_poly.pdbx_seq_one_letter_code
_entity_poly.pdbx_strand_id
1 'polypeptide(L)'
;MTHSRSRFLITAAAPLAALTLGAAEAAALELRMTPHANKIVNLAQTPSTVVVSNPMHADVTVLNKKLVIQARNVGATNILVLDGKGNRLATFDVNVVPRTANRMRVYYAGHRVTYKCDPDCAQVLTVGDFPNAFSALQGQMAAAGNGGGDASSGPPAQ
;
A
#
# COMPACT_ATOMS: atom_id res chain seq x y z
N MET A 1 41.05 -82.27 -6.56
CA MET A 1 39.84 -81.42 -6.50
C MET A 1 40.20 -80.14 -5.76
N THR A 2 40.27 -79.06 -6.52
CA THR A 2 40.63 -77.68 -6.19
C THR A 2 39.41 -76.94 -5.64
N HIS A 3 39.52 -76.22 -4.51
CA HIS A 3 38.63 -75.09 -4.22
C HIS A 3 39.35 -73.97 -3.48
N SER A 4 39.74 -72.98 -4.30
CA SER A 4 40.03 -71.59 -3.92
C SER A 4 38.74 -70.88 -3.54
N ARG A 5 38.73 -70.14 -2.42
CA ARG A 5 37.69 -69.15 -2.06
C ARG A 5 38.38 -67.98 -1.35
N SER A 6 38.88 -67.02 -2.12
CA SER A 6 38.25 -65.73 -2.47
C SER A 6 38.11 -64.78 -1.27
N ARG A 7 39.05 -63.82 -1.19
CA ARG A 7 39.04 -62.69 -0.26
C ARG A 7 38.08 -61.62 -0.79
N PHE A 8 36.93 -61.46 -0.14
CA PHE A 8 36.01 -60.35 -0.41
C PHE A 8 36.58 -59.06 0.18
N LEU A 9 37.02 -58.14 -0.68
CA LEU A 9 37.36 -56.77 -0.32
C LEU A 9 36.06 -55.96 -0.21
N ILE A 10 35.74 -55.49 0.99
CA ILE A 10 34.62 -54.58 1.26
C ILE A 10 35.12 -53.16 1.03
N THR A 11 34.74 -52.56 -0.11
CA THR A 11 34.92 -51.13 -0.38
C THR A 11 33.81 -50.34 0.31
N ALA A 12 34.18 -49.60 1.36
CA ALA A 12 33.27 -48.69 2.06
C ALA A 12 33.07 -47.40 1.23
N ALA A 13 31.93 -47.28 0.56
CA ALA A 13 31.50 -46.03 -0.08
C ALA A 13 30.81 -45.15 0.97
N ALA A 14 31.44 -44.03 1.34
CA ALA A 14 30.86 -43.03 2.23
C ALA A 14 29.79 -42.21 1.49
N PRO A 15 28.58 -42.00 2.05
CA PRO A 15 27.57 -41.17 1.42
C PRO A 15 27.92 -39.69 1.60
N LEU A 16 28.10 -38.98 0.50
CA LEU A 16 28.18 -37.52 0.47
C LEU A 16 26.80 -36.96 0.84
N ALA A 17 26.64 -36.48 2.08
CA ALA A 17 25.46 -35.74 2.51
C ALA A 17 25.49 -34.35 1.85
N ALA A 18 24.66 -34.15 0.83
CA ALA A 18 24.45 -32.84 0.21
C ALA A 18 23.66 -31.94 1.17
N LEU A 19 24.34 -30.99 1.84
CA LEU A 19 23.67 -29.91 2.55
C LEU A 19 23.05 -28.94 1.53
N THR A 20 21.75 -29.06 1.28
CA THR A 20 20.99 -28.02 0.59
C THR A 20 20.82 -26.83 1.53
N LEU A 21 21.66 -25.81 1.40
CA LEU A 21 21.43 -24.50 2.00
C LEU A 21 20.18 -23.90 1.32
N GLY A 22 19.05 -23.92 2.02
CA GLY A 22 17.85 -23.20 1.59
C GLY A 22 18.13 -21.70 1.57
N ALA A 23 17.91 -21.05 0.43
CA ALA A 23 17.95 -19.60 0.35
C ALA A 23 16.82 -19.03 1.21
N ALA A 24 17.18 -18.31 2.28
CA ALA A 24 16.20 -17.57 3.07
C ALA A 24 15.59 -16.48 2.17
N GLU A 25 14.37 -16.70 1.73
CA GLU A 25 13.64 -15.72 0.94
C GLU A 25 13.29 -14.56 1.88
N ALA A 26 13.88 -13.39 1.63
CA ALA A 26 13.57 -12.19 2.39
C ALA A 26 12.06 -11.95 2.36
N ALA A 27 11.40 -12.15 3.51
CA ALA A 27 9.97 -12.00 3.65
C ALA A 27 9.57 -10.55 3.32
N ALA A 28 8.44 -10.40 2.63
CA ALA A 28 7.87 -9.09 2.39
C ALA A 28 7.41 -8.47 3.72
N LEU A 29 7.68 -7.17 3.90
CA LEU A 29 7.23 -6.42 5.07
C LEU A 29 5.80 -5.93 4.83
N GLU A 30 4.88 -6.35 5.70
CA GLU A 30 3.47 -5.93 5.60
C GLU A 30 3.29 -4.49 6.11
N LEU A 31 2.68 -3.64 5.29
CA LEU A 31 2.27 -2.27 5.64
C LEU A 31 0.77 -2.13 5.54
N ARG A 32 0.11 -2.10 6.70
CA ARG A 32 -1.30 -1.74 6.78
C ARG A 32 -1.46 -0.23 6.93
N MET A 33 -2.11 0.41 5.97
CA MET A 33 -2.25 1.88 5.91
C MET A 33 -3.69 2.28 5.63
N THR A 34 -4.05 3.52 5.96
CA THR A 34 -5.34 4.10 5.54
C THR A 34 -5.14 5.06 4.36
N PRO A 35 -6.14 5.29 3.50
CA PRO A 35 -6.04 6.21 2.36
C PRO A 35 -5.39 7.55 2.71
N HIS A 36 -4.60 8.14 1.82
CA HIS A 36 -3.89 9.40 2.04
C HIS A 36 -2.92 9.43 3.25
N ALA A 37 -2.61 8.29 3.86
CA ALA A 37 -1.57 8.20 4.87
C ALA A 37 -0.19 8.10 4.21
N ASN A 38 0.82 8.65 4.87
CA ASN A 38 2.22 8.52 4.47
C ASN A 38 2.99 7.70 5.49
N LYS A 39 3.88 6.83 5.00
CA LYS A 39 4.84 6.09 5.82
C LYS A 39 6.24 6.33 5.27
N ILE A 40 7.13 6.77 6.15
CA ILE A 40 8.55 6.87 5.84
C ILE A 40 9.22 5.56 6.26
N VAL A 41 9.96 4.94 5.34
CA VAL A 41 10.76 3.75 5.58
C VAL A 41 12.22 4.06 5.28
N ASN A 42 13.10 3.72 6.21
CA ASN A 42 14.55 3.83 6.00
C ASN A 42 15.07 2.53 5.38
N LEU A 43 15.89 2.64 4.34
CA LEU A 43 16.55 1.53 3.68
C LEU A 43 18.00 1.44 4.14
N ALA A 44 18.59 0.25 4.04
CA ALA A 44 20.02 0.04 4.35
C ALA A 44 20.95 0.83 3.42
N GLN A 45 20.53 1.02 2.16
CA GLN A 45 21.27 1.76 1.14
C GLN A 45 20.32 2.47 0.18
N THR A 46 20.87 3.36 -0.66
CA THR A 46 20.09 4.12 -1.64
C THR A 46 19.58 3.16 -2.73
N PRO A 47 18.28 3.13 -3.03
CA PRO A 47 17.74 2.26 -4.05
C PRO A 47 18.08 2.80 -5.45
N SER A 48 18.32 1.89 -6.39
CA SER A 48 18.50 2.24 -7.80
C SER A 48 17.20 2.13 -8.58
N THR A 49 16.33 1.19 -8.19
CA THR A 49 15.07 0.94 -8.87
C THR A 49 13.98 0.63 -7.85
N VAL A 50 12.83 1.25 -8.04
CA VAL A 50 11.62 1.00 -7.25
C VAL A 50 10.52 0.65 -8.24
N VAL A 51 9.89 -0.51 -8.05
CA VAL A 51 8.78 -0.99 -8.86
C VAL A 51 7.54 -1.05 -7.99
N VAL A 52 6.48 -0.39 -8.43
CA VAL A 52 5.17 -0.42 -7.77
C VAL A 52 4.23 -1.22 -8.67
N SER A 53 3.71 -2.34 -8.18
CA SER A 53 2.86 -3.24 -8.99
C SER A 53 1.57 -2.55 -9.46
N ASN A 54 0.94 -1.77 -8.58
CA ASN A 54 -0.23 -0.97 -8.90
C ASN A 54 -0.20 0.40 -8.19
N PRO A 55 0.06 1.51 -8.92
CA PRO A 55 0.12 2.85 -8.36
C PRO A 55 -1.25 3.41 -7.95
N MET A 56 -2.37 2.75 -8.31
CA MET A 56 -3.70 3.18 -7.88
C MET A 56 -3.93 3.00 -6.37
N HIS A 57 -3.26 2.02 -5.75
CA HIS A 57 -3.43 1.72 -4.31
C HIS A 57 -2.38 2.42 -3.45
N ALA A 58 -1.12 2.44 -3.88
CA ALA A 58 -0.06 3.15 -3.18
C ALA A 58 0.99 3.66 -4.17
N ASP A 59 1.69 4.73 -3.79
CA ASP A 59 2.75 5.34 -4.59
C ASP A 59 3.98 5.60 -3.71
N VAL A 60 5.14 5.78 -4.32
CA VAL A 60 6.41 5.87 -3.60
C VAL A 60 7.27 7.01 -4.14
N THR A 61 7.71 7.86 -3.24
CA THR A 61 8.75 8.86 -3.51
C THR A 61 10.05 8.43 -2.85
N VAL A 62 11.14 8.44 -3.62
CA VAL A 62 12.48 8.11 -3.13
C VAL A 62 13.19 9.37 -2.65
N LEU A 63 13.71 9.35 -1.42
CA LEU A 63 14.49 10.42 -0.81
C LEU A 63 15.81 9.86 -0.25
N ASN A 64 16.86 9.81 -1.08
CA ASN A 64 18.13 9.16 -0.75
C ASN A 64 17.91 7.71 -0.28
N LYS A 65 18.28 7.39 0.98
CA LYS A 65 18.07 6.08 1.60
C LYS A 65 16.69 5.91 2.24
N LYS A 66 15.71 6.74 1.88
CA LYS A 66 14.35 6.70 2.44
C LYS A 66 13.32 6.53 1.34
N LEU A 67 12.25 5.81 1.65
CA LEU A 67 11.04 5.75 0.86
C LEU A 67 9.93 6.47 1.60
N VAL A 68 9.23 7.36 0.91
CA VAL A 68 7.95 7.91 1.37
C VAL A 68 6.87 7.16 0.61
N ILE A 69 6.25 6.21 1.29
CA ILE A 69 5.15 5.41 0.75
C ILE A 69 3.86 6.15 1.06
N GLN A 70 3.08 6.49 0.05
CA GLN A 70 1.79 7.15 0.16
C GLN A 70 0.68 6.16 -0.18
N ALA A 71 -0.21 5.91 0.77
CA ALA A 71 -1.44 5.17 0.50
C ALA A 71 -2.41 6.05 -0.30
N ARG A 72 -3.01 5.49 -1.35
CA ARG A 72 -4.04 6.13 -2.18
C ARG A 72 -5.38 5.44 -1.92
N ASN A 73 -5.80 4.54 -2.81
CA ASN A 73 -7.10 3.89 -2.73
C ASN A 73 -7.05 2.58 -1.98
N VAL A 74 -8.19 2.20 -1.40
CA VAL A 74 -8.39 0.91 -0.72
C VAL A 74 -8.04 -0.24 -1.67
N GLY A 75 -7.34 -1.25 -1.14
CA GLY A 75 -6.85 -2.40 -1.90
C GLY A 75 -5.46 -2.82 -1.44
N ALA A 76 -4.87 -3.76 -2.16
CA ALA A 76 -3.52 -4.27 -1.89
C ALA A 76 -2.61 -4.02 -3.09
N THR A 77 -1.34 -3.73 -2.82
CA THR A 77 -0.29 -3.61 -3.84
C THR A 77 1.06 -4.01 -3.26
N ASN A 78 2.01 -4.30 -4.12
CA ASN A 78 3.37 -4.66 -3.73
C ASN A 78 4.36 -3.59 -4.24
N ILE A 79 5.40 -3.34 -3.44
CA ILE A 79 6.52 -2.47 -3.80
C ILE A 79 7.81 -3.28 -3.71
N LEU A 80 8.53 -3.37 -4.82
CA LEU A 80 9.83 -4.01 -4.92
C LEU A 80 10.93 -2.95 -5.03
N VAL A 81 11.99 -3.12 -4.24
CA VAL A 81 13.11 -2.18 -4.17
C VAL A 81 14.40 -2.91 -4.49
N LEU A 82 15.15 -2.42 -5.47
CA LEU A 82 16.39 -3.02 -5.96
C LEU A 82 17.59 -2.07 -5.85
N ASP A 83 18.78 -2.64 -5.68
CA ASP A 83 20.05 -1.92 -5.79
C ASP A 83 20.51 -1.76 -7.25
N GLY A 84 21.64 -1.08 -7.46
CA GLY A 84 22.20 -0.86 -8.81
C GLY A 84 22.72 -2.13 -9.51
N LYS A 85 22.78 -3.26 -8.81
CA LYS A 85 23.16 -4.57 -9.36
C LYS A 85 21.93 -5.45 -9.62
N GLY A 86 20.72 -4.96 -9.35
CA GLY A 86 19.49 -5.72 -9.46
C GLY A 86 19.19 -6.63 -8.26
N ASN A 87 19.95 -6.55 -7.17
CA ASN A 87 19.65 -7.33 -5.97
C ASN A 87 18.48 -6.68 -5.22
N ARG A 88 17.65 -7.54 -4.63
CA ARG A 88 16.51 -7.11 -3.82
C ARG A 88 16.97 -6.51 -2.49
N LEU A 89 16.63 -5.24 -2.26
CA LEU A 89 16.85 -4.54 -1.00
C LEU A 89 15.70 -4.75 -0.02
N ALA A 90 14.47 -4.65 -0.51
CA ALA A 90 13.26 -4.81 0.29
C ALA A 90 12.06 -5.13 -0.61
N THR A 91 11.05 -5.73 0.01
CA THR A 91 9.73 -5.90 -0.57
C THR A 91 8.69 -5.47 0.46
N PHE A 92 7.69 -4.71 0.03
CA PHE A 92 6.62 -4.25 0.89
C PHE A 92 5.27 -4.67 0.33
N ASP A 93 4.48 -5.35 1.16
CA ASP A 93 3.08 -5.64 0.87
C ASP A 93 2.22 -4.55 1.51
N VAL A 94 1.71 -3.64 0.69
CA VAL A 94 0.91 -2.50 1.15
C VAL A 94 -0.57 -2.85 1.08
N ASN A 95 -1.21 -2.92 2.23
CA ASN A 95 -2.64 -3.13 2.38
C ASN A 95 -3.32 -1.83 2.84
N VAL A 96 -4.01 -1.18 1.91
CA VAL A 96 -4.74 0.06 2.16
C VAL A 96 -6.17 -0.27 2.59
N VAL A 97 -6.47 -0.03 3.86
CA VAL A 97 -7.78 -0.32 4.46
C VAL A 97 -8.59 0.96 4.66
N PRO A 98 -9.93 0.91 4.51
CA PRO A 98 -10.77 2.08 4.75
C PRO A 98 -10.57 2.66 6.14
N ARG A 99 -10.64 4.00 6.27
CA ARG A 99 -10.73 4.61 7.60
C ARG A 99 -12.08 4.27 8.22
N THR A 100 -12.07 3.70 9.42
CA THR A 100 -13.26 3.37 10.19
C THR A 100 -13.47 4.28 11.40
N ALA A 101 -12.41 4.91 11.89
CA ALA A 101 -12.50 5.84 13.02
C ALA A 101 -13.39 7.04 12.68
N ASN A 102 -14.27 7.40 13.63
CA ASN A 102 -15.18 8.55 13.53
C ASN A 102 -15.99 8.57 12.24
N ARG A 103 -16.37 7.40 11.71
CA ARG A 103 -17.23 7.27 10.54
C ARG A 103 -18.43 6.39 10.80
N MET A 104 -19.59 6.87 10.34
CA MET A 104 -20.84 6.12 10.33
C MET A 104 -21.25 5.83 8.89
N ARG A 105 -21.81 4.65 8.64
CA ARG A 105 -22.40 4.28 7.35
C ARG A 105 -23.87 3.95 7.56
N VAL A 106 -24.74 4.66 6.86
CA VAL A 106 -26.18 4.44 6.87
C VAL A 106 -26.56 3.71 5.58
N TYR A 107 -27.35 2.64 5.72
CA TYR A 107 -27.91 1.90 4.61
C TYR A 107 -29.43 2.08 4.61
N TYR A 108 -29.99 2.60 3.52
CA TYR A 108 -31.45 2.76 3.37
C TYR A 108 -31.85 2.50 1.92
N ALA A 109 -32.90 1.71 1.70
CA ALA A 109 -33.41 1.39 0.36
C ALA A 109 -32.33 0.96 -0.67
N GLY A 110 -31.30 0.24 -0.24
CA GLY A 110 -30.17 -0.17 -1.10
C GLY A 110 -29.13 0.92 -1.36
N HIS A 111 -29.32 2.11 -0.80
CA HIS A 111 -28.35 3.21 -0.83
C HIS A 111 -27.42 3.13 0.38
N ARG A 112 -26.15 3.51 0.17
CA ARG A 112 -25.16 3.71 1.23
C ARG A 112 -24.76 5.18 1.27
N VAL A 113 -24.76 5.76 2.46
CA VAL A 113 -24.27 7.12 2.74
C VAL A 113 -23.29 7.07 3.90
N THR A 114 -22.14 7.72 3.73
CA THR A 114 -21.08 7.79 4.74
C THR A 114 -21.04 9.16 5.42
N TYR A 115 -20.92 9.16 6.74
CA TYR A 115 -20.75 10.35 7.58
C TYR A 115 -19.38 10.29 8.29
N LYS A 116 -18.81 11.46 8.56
CA LYS A 116 -17.68 11.65 9.47
C LYS A 116 -18.16 12.46 10.67
N CYS A 117 -17.92 11.98 11.89
CA CYS A 117 -18.46 12.56 13.12
C CYS A 117 -17.34 13.08 14.01
N ASP A 118 -17.28 14.39 14.24
CA ASP A 118 -16.32 15.03 15.16
C ASP A 118 -16.68 16.50 15.43
N PRO A 119 -17.35 16.86 16.55
CA PRO A 119 -18.27 16.06 17.38
C PRO A 119 -19.62 15.79 16.70
N ASP A 120 -20.01 16.65 15.75
CA ASP A 120 -21.22 16.50 14.93
C ASP A 120 -20.92 15.69 13.65
N CYS A 121 -21.94 15.03 13.10
CA CYS A 121 -21.80 14.20 11.91
C CYS A 121 -22.07 14.99 10.62
N ALA A 122 -21.07 15.09 9.75
CA ALA A 122 -21.19 15.63 8.41
C ALA A 122 -21.11 14.52 7.36
N GLN A 123 -21.95 14.59 6.32
CA GLN A 123 -21.89 13.65 5.20
C GLN A 123 -20.58 13.86 4.41
N VAL A 124 -19.91 12.78 4.04
CA VAL A 124 -18.67 12.81 3.26
C VAL A 124 -18.80 11.93 2.03
N LEU A 125 -18.29 12.42 0.88
CA LEU A 125 -18.20 11.57 -0.30
C LEU A 125 -17.18 10.46 -0.07
N THR A 126 -17.66 9.22 -0.14
CA THR A 126 -16.82 8.02 -0.05
C THR A 126 -17.06 7.16 -1.27
N VAL A 127 -15.99 6.58 -1.82
CA VAL A 127 -16.08 5.67 -2.97
C VAL A 127 -17.07 4.54 -2.66
N GLY A 128 -18.01 4.34 -3.58
CA GLY A 128 -19.10 3.36 -3.49
C GLY A 128 -20.31 3.77 -2.64
N ASP A 129 -20.39 5.03 -2.17
CA ASP A 129 -21.67 5.62 -1.77
C ASP A 129 -22.56 5.83 -3.02
N PHE A 130 -23.86 5.98 -2.82
CA PHE A 130 -24.82 5.97 -3.93
C PHE A 130 -24.65 7.17 -4.89
N PRO A 131 -24.82 7.00 -6.23
CA PRO A 131 -24.51 8.02 -7.24
C PRO A 131 -25.22 9.37 -7.06
N ASN A 132 -26.47 9.36 -6.58
CA ASN A 132 -27.25 10.60 -6.41
C ASN A 132 -26.67 11.52 -5.32
N ALA A 133 -25.94 10.98 -4.33
CA ALA A 133 -25.24 11.80 -3.35
C ALA A 133 -24.07 12.55 -3.97
N PHE A 134 -23.42 11.97 -4.98
CA PHE A 134 -22.30 12.60 -5.69
C PHE A 134 -22.78 13.74 -6.59
N SER A 135 -23.85 13.54 -7.38
CA SER A 135 -24.40 14.59 -8.25
C SER A 135 -25.01 15.76 -7.47
N ALA A 136 -25.71 15.47 -6.36
CA ALA A 136 -26.27 16.50 -5.49
C ALA A 136 -25.16 17.35 -4.84
N LEU A 137 -24.11 16.72 -4.31
CA LEU A 137 -22.99 17.48 -3.74
C LEU A 137 -22.21 18.24 -4.82
N GLN A 138 -22.01 17.67 -6.00
CA GLN A 138 -21.35 18.37 -7.10
C GLN A 138 -22.15 19.61 -7.52
N GLY A 139 -23.49 19.54 -7.54
CA GLY A 139 -24.36 20.70 -7.75
C GLY A 139 -24.21 21.76 -6.65
N GLN A 140 -24.12 21.35 -5.38
CA GLN A 140 -23.89 22.28 -4.26
C GLN A 140 -22.50 22.92 -4.29
N MET A 141 -21.46 22.17 -4.63
CA MET A 141 -20.09 22.68 -4.77
C MET A 141 -19.96 23.64 -5.97
N ALA A 142 -20.64 23.34 -7.08
CA ALA A 142 -20.71 24.24 -8.23
C ALA A 142 -21.48 25.53 -7.90
N ALA A 143 -22.60 25.42 -7.17
CA ALA A 143 -23.36 26.58 -6.70
C ALA A 143 -22.57 27.43 -5.69
N ALA A 144 -21.81 26.81 -4.79
CA ALA A 144 -20.94 27.50 -3.85
C ALA A 144 -19.72 28.14 -4.54
N GLY A 145 -19.17 27.50 -5.58
CA GLY A 145 -18.07 28.03 -6.40
C GLY A 145 -18.45 29.26 -7.25
N ASN A 146 -19.73 29.41 -7.59
CA ASN A 146 -20.26 30.60 -8.28
C ASN A 146 -20.58 31.78 -7.34
N GLY A 147 -20.38 31.65 -6.02
CA GLY A 147 -20.58 32.73 -5.04
C GLY A 147 -19.35 33.61 -4.76
N GLY A 148 -18.23 33.37 -5.47
CA GLY A 148 -16.98 34.11 -5.28
C GLY A 148 -16.81 35.27 -6.25
N GLY A 149 -17.58 36.34 -6.11
CA GLY A 149 -17.36 37.55 -6.90
C GLY A 149 -18.43 38.63 -6.79
N ASP A 150 -18.62 39.21 -5.59
CA ASP A 150 -18.73 40.67 -5.41
C ASP A 150 -18.81 40.99 -3.90
N ALA A 151 -17.68 41.41 -3.33
CA ALA A 151 -17.65 42.04 -2.01
C ALA A 151 -16.51 43.07 -2.00
N SER A 152 -16.54 44.00 -2.96
CA SER A 152 -15.76 45.25 -2.88
C SER A 152 -16.70 46.46 -2.97
N SER A 153 -17.57 46.62 -1.97
CA SER A 153 -18.19 47.91 -1.67
C SER A 153 -17.64 48.41 -0.33
N GLY A 154 -16.55 49.17 -0.38
CA GLY A 154 -16.06 49.92 0.77
C GLY A 154 -17.07 51.01 1.18
N PRO A 155 -17.18 51.35 2.48
CA PRO A 155 -18.11 52.39 2.93
C PRO A 155 -17.68 53.79 2.43
N PRO A 156 -18.64 54.70 2.17
CA PRO A 156 -18.31 56.08 1.80
C PRO A 156 -17.64 56.80 2.97
N ALA A 157 -16.56 57.51 2.66
CA ALA A 157 -15.87 58.40 3.59
C ALA A 157 -16.82 59.53 4.04
N GLN A 158 -16.80 59.82 5.34
CA GLN A 158 -17.19 61.12 5.90
C GLN A 158 -15.91 61.84 6.32
#